data_AF-R6R8S9-F1
#
_entry.id   AF-R6R8S9-F1
#
_cell.length_a   1.000
_cell.length_b   1.000
_cell.length_c   1.000
_cell.angle_alpha   90.00
_cell.angle_beta   90.00
_cell.angle_gamma   90.00
#
_symmetry.space_group_name_H-M   'P 1'
#
loop_
_entity.id
_entity.type
_entity.pdbx_description
1 polymer ?
#
loop_
_entity_poly.entity_id
_entity_poly.type
_entity_poly.pdbx_seq_one_letter_code
_entity_poly.pdbx_strand_id
1 'polypeptide(L)'
;MLDSIIKIPKYSRLSEELKLKILNSLDHLSYADACKDNLPLGFAISQVSIYNIIDKSSIEVKYTPFKKTSKRIHIQIDEKYVSMKSKRHKSSKKRIYTATIFTGINKTKKNRYFLENRVIISARSLN
;
A
#
# COMPACT_ATOMS: atom_id res chain seq x y z
N MET A 1 -34.25 3.60 -7.45
CA MET A 1 -35.02 4.70 -6.83
C MET A 1 -34.45 5.11 -5.48
N LEU A 2 -33.89 4.20 -4.67
CA LEU A 2 -33.12 4.57 -3.46
C LEU A 2 -31.80 5.31 -3.77
N ASP A 3 -31.04 4.85 -4.76
CA ASP A 3 -29.71 5.42 -5.09
C ASP A 3 -29.75 6.92 -5.43
N SER A 4 -30.81 7.39 -6.10
CA SER A 4 -30.99 8.81 -6.42
C SER A 4 -31.36 9.64 -5.19
N ILE A 5 -32.05 9.05 -4.21
CA ILE A 5 -32.40 9.69 -2.94
C ILE A 5 -31.16 9.80 -2.05
N ILE A 6 -30.28 8.78 -2.06
CA ILE A 6 -29.03 8.73 -1.29
C ILE A 6 -27.89 9.49 -2.00
N LYS A 7 -28.15 10.07 -3.18
CA LYS A 7 -27.15 10.73 -4.04
C LYS A 7 -25.93 9.84 -4.36
N ILE A 8 -26.14 8.52 -4.44
CA ILE A 8 -25.07 7.60 -4.83
C ILE A 8 -24.84 7.81 -6.33
N PRO A 9 -23.60 8.11 -6.77
CA PRO A 9 -23.31 8.31 -8.18
C PRO A 9 -23.69 7.07 -8.98
N LYS A 10 -24.37 7.27 -10.11
CA LYS A 10 -24.74 6.19 -11.02
C LYS A 10 -23.46 5.42 -11.41
N TYR A 11 -23.48 4.10 -11.26
CA TYR A 11 -22.35 3.19 -11.51
C TYR A 11 -21.18 3.23 -10.50
N SER A 12 -21.26 4.02 -9.42
CA SER A 12 -20.28 3.92 -8.33
C SER A 12 -20.71 2.85 -7.34
N ARG A 13 -19.91 1.78 -7.23
CA ARG A 13 -20.15 0.65 -6.30
C ARG A 13 -19.22 0.66 -5.09
N LEU A 14 -18.30 1.62 -5.02
CA LEU A 14 -17.26 1.73 -4.02
C LEU A 14 -17.14 3.17 -3.55
N SER A 15 -17.33 3.40 -2.25
CA SER A 15 -17.11 4.70 -1.64
C SER A 15 -15.62 5.05 -1.65
N GLU A 16 -15.31 6.36 -1.71
CA GLU A 16 -13.92 6.84 -1.65
C GLU A 16 -13.24 6.45 -0.33
N GLU A 17 -13.98 6.46 0.78
CA GLU A 17 -13.46 6.02 2.08
C GLU A 17 -12.99 4.55 2.04
N LEU A 18 -13.78 3.67 1.42
CA LEU A 18 -13.42 2.26 1.29
C LEU A 18 -12.22 2.07 0.35
N LYS A 19 -12.13 2.86 -0.73
CA LYS A 19 -10.94 2.86 -1.61
C LYS A 19 -9.68 3.27 -0.83
N LEU A 20 -9.75 4.33 -0.03
CA LEU A 20 -8.64 4.79 0.81
C LEU A 20 -8.23 3.74 1.85
N LYS A 21 -9.20 3.10 2.52
CA LYS A 21 -8.92 1.98 3.44
C LYS A 21 -8.19 0.83 2.75
N ILE A 22 -8.68 0.40 1.58
CA ILE A 22 -8.02 -0.63 0.78
C ILE A 22 -6.60 -0.21 0.40
N LEU A 23 -6.41 1.02 -0.10
CA LEU A 23 -5.09 1.55 -0.47
C LEU A 23 -4.11 1.57 0.71
N ASN A 24 -4.59 1.91 1.91
CA ASN A 24 -3.76 1.89 3.12
C ASN A 24 -3.38 0.45 3.53
N SER A 25 -4.29 -0.51 3.40
CA SER A 25 -4.00 -1.92 3.70
C SER A 25 -2.99 -2.57 2.74
N LEU A 26 -2.91 -2.08 1.49
CA LEU A 26 -1.96 -2.57 0.49
C LEU A 26 -0.49 -2.36 0.87
N ASP A 27 -0.23 -1.56 1.89
CA ASP A 27 1.11 -1.39 2.45
C ASP A 27 1.72 -2.71 2.99
N HIS A 28 0.88 -3.60 3.51
CA HIS A 28 1.32 -4.83 4.18
C HIS A 28 0.49 -6.06 3.79
N LEU A 29 -0.52 -5.91 2.94
CA LEU A 29 -1.36 -6.97 2.43
C LEU A 29 -1.25 -7.12 0.90
N SER A 30 -1.46 -8.35 0.43
CA SER A 30 -1.67 -8.61 -1.00
C SER A 30 -3.01 -8.04 -1.47
N TYR A 31 -3.21 -7.91 -2.79
CA TYR A 31 -4.49 -7.47 -3.35
C TYR A 31 -5.66 -8.35 -2.88
N ALA A 32 -5.46 -9.67 -2.88
CA ALA A 32 -6.48 -10.61 -2.41
C ALA A 32 -6.83 -10.41 -0.93
N ASP A 33 -5.82 -10.16 -0.11
CA ASP A 33 -5.98 -10.00 1.33
C ASP A 33 -6.60 -8.66 1.70
N ALA A 34 -6.21 -7.58 1.02
CA ALA A 34 -6.74 -6.24 1.28
C ALA A 34 -8.26 -6.16 1.04
N CYS A 35 -8.79 -6.88 0.04
CA CYS A 35 -10.24 -7.02 -0.15
C CYS A 35 -10.90 -7.69 1.05
N LYS A 36 -10.39 -8.86 1.46
CA LYS A 36 -11.00 -9.67 2.53
C LYS A 36 -10.98 -8.95 3.86
N ASP A 37 -9.97 -8.13 4.10
CA ASP A 37 -9.77 -7.42 5.37
C ASP A 37 -10.69 -6.19 5.51
N ASN A 38 -11.01 -5.53 4.38
CA ASN A 38 -11.77 -4.28 4.39
C ASN A 38 -13.25 -4.43 4.03
N LEU A 39 -13.68 -5.60 3.54
CA LEU A 39 -15.05 -5.82 3.09
C LEU A 39 -15.86 -6.66 4.09
N PRO A 40 -17.14 -6.34 4.31
CA PRO A 40 -18.04 -7.19 5.06
C PRO A 40 -18.28 -8.53 4.36
N LEU A 41 -18.68 -9.54 5.14
CA LEU A 41 -19.04 -10.87 4.66
C LEU A 41 -20.09 -10.77 3.53
N GLY A 42 -19.88 -11.53 2.45
CA GLY A 42 -20.76 -11.54 1.27
C GLY A 42 -20.40 -10.53 0.18
N PHE A 43 -19.50 -9.58 0.44
CA PHE A 43 -19.00 -8.65 -0.56
C PHE A 43 -17.63 -9.08 -1.08
N ALA A 44 -17.42 -8.90 -2.39
CA ALA A 44 -16.15 -9.22 -3.03
C ALA A 44 -15.77 -8.16 -4.05
N ILE A 45 -14.50 -7.80 -4.04
CA ILE A 45 -13.87 -6.97 -5.08
C ILE A 45 -12.77 -7.80 -5.72
N SER A 46 -12.71 -7.79 -7.05
CA SER A 46 -11.66 -8.53 -7.77
C SER A 46 -10.29 -7.87 -7.59
N GLN A 47 -9.22 -8.66 -7.65
CA GLN A 47 -7.85 -8.13 -7.61
C GLN A 47 -7.58 -7.14 -8.77
N VAL A 48 -8.21 -7.37 -9.92
CA VAL A 48 -8.13 -6.49 -11.10
C VAL A 48 -8.79 -5.14 -10.80
N SER A 49 -9.91 -5.13 -10.08
CA SER A 49 -10.57 -3.89 -9.65
C SER A 49 -9.69 -3.09 -8.70
N ILE A 50 -8.96 -3.73 -7.79
CA ILE A 50 -7.97 -3.04 -6.94
C ILE A 50 -6.84 -2.46 -7.79
N TYR A 51 -6.27 -3.26 -8.70
CA TYR A 51 -5.24 -2.77 -9.60
C TYR A 51 -5.71 -1.51 -10.35
N ASN A 52 -6.94 -1.52 -10.87
CA ASN A 52 -7.53 -0.36 -11.55
C ASN A 52 -7.73 0.85 -10.63
N ILE A 53 -7.99 0.65 -9.33
CA ILE A 53 -8.05 1.74 -8.35
C ILE A 53 -6.66 2.37 -8.22
N ILE A 54 -5.62 1.56 -8.05
CA ILE A 54 -4.23 2.05 -7.94
C ILE A 54 -3.81 2.77 -9.24
N ASP A 55 -4.06 2.15 -10.38
CA ASP A 55 -3.68 2.65 -11.71
C ASP A 55 -4.32 4.00 -12.04
N LYS A 56 -5.56 4.23 -11.55
CA LYS A 56 -6.29 5.50 -11.71
C LYS A 56 -5.99 6.51 -10.61
N SER A 57 -5.31 6.12 -9.54
CA SER A 57 -5.01 7.01 -8.42
C SER A 57 -3.77 7.85 -8.74
N SER A 58 -3.84 9.16 -8.51
CA SER A 58 -2.66 10.02 -8.51
C SER A 58 -1.91 9.85 -7.18
N ILE A 59 -0.74 9.20 -7.21
CA ILE A 59 0.09 9.02 -6.02
C ILE A 59 1.05 10.20 -5.92
N GLU A 60 0.77 11.14 -5.02
CA GLU A 60 1.71 12.19 -4.66
C GLU A 60 2.73 11.66 -3.64
N VAL A 61 4.00 11.61 -4.03
CA VAL A 61 5.09 11.25 -3.12
C VAL A 61 5.54 12.51 -2.38
N LYS A 62 4.99 12.73 -1.19
CA LYS A 62 5.45 13.77 -0.27
C LYS A 62 6.34 13.15 0.79
N TYR A 63 7.55 13.69 0.97
CA TYR A 63 8.39 13.30 2.11
C TYR A 63 7.68 13.70 3.40
N THR A 64 7.38 12.70 4.23
CA THR A 64 6.87 12.92 5.58
C THR A 64 8.03 12.74 6.56
N PRO A 65 8.38 13.78 7.34
CA PRO A 65 9.42 13.65 8.34
C PRO A 65 8.98 12.63 9.40
N PHE A 66 9.96 11.89 9.94
CA PHE A 66 9.69 10.90 10.97
C PHE A 66 9.09 11.57 12.21
N LYS A 67 7.92 11.07 12.64
CA LYS A 67 7.20 11.66 13.77
C LYS A 67 7.99 11.44 15.06
N LYS A 68 8.29 12.53 15.78
CA LYS A 68 8.94 12.48 17.10
C LYS A 68 8.16 11.56 18.05
N THR A 69 8.89 10.76 18.81
CA THR A 69 8.34 9.75 19.70
C THR A 69 9.31 9.50 20.84
N SER A 70 8.79 9.08 22.00
CA SER A 70 9.59 8.59 23.13
C SER A 70 9.95 7.11 23.00
N LYS A 71 9.38 6.40 22.02
CA LYS A 71 9.71 5.00 21.73
C LYS A 71 11.12 4.89 21.15
N ARG A 72 11.74 3.70 21.29
CA ARG A 72 13.00 3.38 20.60
C ARG A 72 12.80 3.49 19.09
N ILE A 73 13.76 4.12 18.42
CA ILE A 73 13.77 4.28 16.97
C ILE A 73 14.69 3.21 16.39
N HIS A 74 14.17 2.48 15.41
CA HIS A 74 14.89 1.47 14.65
C HIS A 74 15.14 2.01 13.24
N ILE A 75 16.37 1.84 12.75
CA ILE A 75 16.78 2.22 11.40
C ILE A 75 17.34 0.98 10.72
N GLN A 76 16.79 0.63 9.56
CA GLN A 76 17.29 -0.44 8.70
C GLN A 76 17.68 0.15 7.35
N ILE A 77 18.97 0.08 7.02
CA ILE A 77 19.51 0.46 5.71
C ILE A 77 19.82 -0.83 4.96
N ASP A 78 19.30 -0.94 3.74
CA ASP A 78 19.34 -2.20 3.00
C ASP A 78 19.39 -1.98 1.48
N GLU A 79 19.97 -2.94 0.78
CA GLU A 79 20.00 -3.03 -0.68
C GLU A 79 18.99 -4.07 -1.15
N LYS A 80 17.96 -3.62 -1.87
CA LYS A 80 16.86 -4.46 -2.32
C LYS A 80 16.89 -4.67 -3.82
N TYR A 81 16.59 -5.90 -4.24
CA TYR A 81 16.46 -6.28 -5.64
C TYR A 81 15.01 -6.59 -5.98
N VAL A 82 14.37 -5.69 -6.74
CA VAL A 82 12.96 -5.82 -7.14
C VAL A 82 12.88 -6.34 -8.58
N SER A 83 12.22 -7.48 -8.76
CA SER A 83 11.93 -8.03 -10.08
C SER A 83 10.85 -7.18 -10.76
N MET A 84 11.21 -6.45 -11.81
CA MET A 84 10.27 -5.63 -12.57
C MET A 84 10.03 -6.24 -13.95
N LYS A 85 8.78 -6.67 -14.19
CA LYS A 85 8.34 -7.10 -15.53
C LYS A 85 8.02 -5.85 -16.34
N SER A 86 8.72 -5.65 -17.47
CA SER A 86 8.35 -4.63 -18.44
C SER A 86 7.55 -5.27 -19.57
N LYS A 87 6.73 -4.48 -20.29
CA LYS A 87 5.91 -4.98 -21.41
C LYS A 87 6.75 -5.65 -22.52
N ARG A 88 8.04 -5.35 -22.63
CA ARG A 88 8.90 -5.74 -23.77
C ARG A 88 10.14 -6.58 -23.40
N HIS A 89 10.53 -6.66 -22.13
CA HIS A 89 11.74 -7.38 -21.72
C HIS A 89 11.48 -8.41 -20.61
N LYS A 90 12.29 -9.48 -20.61
CA LYS A 90 12.40 -10.42 -19.48
C LYS A 90 12.58 -9.63 -18.18
N SER A 91 12.02 -10.16 -17.09
CA SER A 91 12.06 -9.48 -15.79
C SER A 91 13.50 -9.14 -15.41
N SER A 92 13.80 -7.84 -15.29
CA SER A 92 15.10 -7.37 -14.83
C SER A 92 15.01 -7.10 -13.34
N LYS A 93 15.99 -7.58 -12.55
CA LYS A 93 16.12 -7.17 -11.16
C LYS A 93 16.63 -5.73 -11.13
N LYS A 94 15.84 -4.82 -10.60
CA LYS A 94 16.27 -3.45 -10.31
C LYS A 94 16.75 -3.35 -8.89
N ARG A 95 17.94 -2.79 -8.71
CA ARG A 95 18.51 -2.49 -7.41
C ARG A 95 17.95 -1.18 -6.87
N ILE A 96 17.57 -1.16 -5.60
CA ILE A 96 17.06 0.02 -4.88
C ILE A 96 17.67 0.01 -3.48
N TYR A 97 18.20 1.15 -3.06
CA TYR A 97 18.66 1.35 -1.69
C TYR A 97 17.50 1.89 -0.87
N THR A 98 17.27 1.33 0.31
CA THR A 98 16.20 1.76 1.21
C THR A 98 16.73 2.04 2.60
N ALA A 99 16.30 3.15 3.19
CA ALA A 99 16.42 3.40 4.62
C ALA A 99 15.00 3.39 5.21
N THR A 100 14.74 2.42 6.08
CA THR A 100 13.44 2.25 6.76
C THR A 100 13.60 2.64 8.22
N ILE A 101 12.89 3.67 8.64
CA ILE A 101 12.88 4.18 10.02
C ILE A 101 11.53 3.81 10.64
N PHE A 102 11.50 3.19 11.81
CA PHE A 102 10.24 2.73 12.45
C PHE A 102 10.39 2.61 13.97
N THR A 103 9.28 2.47 14.70
CA THR A 103 9.28 2.36 16.18
C THR A 103 8.90 0.99 16.73
N GLY A 104 8.30 0.12 15.90
CA GLY A 104 7.81 -1.19 16.35
C GLY A 104 7.42 -2.10 15.19
N ILE A 105 7.28 -3.39 15.47
CA ILE A 105 6.92 -4.42 14.50
C ILE A 105 5.68 -5.16 15.02
N ASN A 106 4.57 -5.04 14.28
CA ASN A 106 3.31 -5.72 14.59
C ASN A 106 3.09 -6.87 13.60
N LYS A 107 2.71 -8.05 14.10
CA LYS A 107 2.39 -9.19 13.23
C LYS A 107 0.95 -9.07 12.72
N THR A 108 0.76 -9.12 11.41
CA THR A 108 -0.58 -8.99 10.79
C THR A 108 -1.15 -10.34 10.34
N LYS A 109 -0.37 -11.12 9.58
CA LYS A 109 -0.72 -12.47 9.13
C LYS A 109 0.49 -13.40 9.23
N LYS A 110 0.32 -14.68 8.86
CA LYS A 110 1.42 -15.66 8.80
C LYS A 110 2.55 -15.09 7.92
N ASN A 111 3.72 -14.88 8.54
CA ASN A 111 4.92 -14.28 7.92
C ASN A 111 4.73 -12.89 7.33
N ARG A 112 3.78 -12.09 7.83
CA ARG A 112 3.64 -10.68 7.47
C ARG A 112 3.65 -9.79 8.70
N TYR A 113 4.35 -8.68 8.56
CA TYR A 113 4.57 -7.71 9.61
C TYR A 113 4.24 -6.31 9.09
N PHE A 114 3.71 -5.48 9.98
CA PHE A 114 3.48 -4.06 9.79
C PHE A 114 4.42 -3.29 10.70
N LEU A 115 5.03 -2.23 10.19
CA LEU A 115 5.98 -1.42 10.95
C LEU A 115 5.28 -0.16 11.46
N GLU A 116 5.34 0.08 12.77
CA GLU A 116 4.73 1.26 13.38
C GLU A 116 5.55 2.53 13.11
N ASN A 117 4.85 3.65 12.92
CA ASN A 117 5.43 4.97 12.68
C ASN A 117 6.55 4.93 11.62
N ARG A 118 6.30 4.21 10.53
CA ARG A 118 7.33 3.91 9.53
C ARG A 118 7.49 5.07 8.54
N VAL A 119 8.74 5.43 8.27
CA VAL A 119 9.15 6.23 7.10
C VAL A 119 10.09 5.39 6.25
N ILE A 120 9.85 5.37 4.93
CA ILE A 120 10.73 4.72 3.96
C ILE A 120 11.33 5.80 3.07
N ILE A 121 12.65 5.85 3.04
CA ILE A 121 13.43 6.63 2.08
C ILE A 121 14.00 5.64 1.08
N SER A 122 13.92 5.95 -0.20
CA SER A 122 14.46 5.11 -1.26
C SER A 122 15.29 5.91 -2.26
N ALA A 123 16.40 5.34 -2.70
CA ALA A 123 17.29 5.94 -3.68
C ALA A 123 17.72 4.90 -4.74
N ARG A 124 18.01 5.37 -5.95
CA ARG A 124 18.54 4.53 -7.03
C ARG A 124 20.06 4.37 -6.96
N SER A 125 20.75 5.35 -6.39
CA SER A 125 22.20 5.34 -6.12
C SER A 125 22.50 5.99 -4.77
N LEU A 126 23.64 5.62 -4.19
CA LEU A 126 24.23 6.27 -3.03
C LEU A 126 25.23 7.29 -3.56
N ASN A 127 24.77 8.52 -3.82
CA ASN A 127 25.63 9.65 -4.18
C ASN A 127 25.68 10.63 -3.02
#